data_AF-A0A3E1E0W4-F1
#
_entry.id   AF-A0A3E1E0W4-F1
#
_cell.length_a   1.000
_cell.length_b   1.000
_cell.length_c   1.000
_cell.angle_alpha   90.00
_cell.angle_beta   90.00
_cell.angle_gamma   90.00
#
_symmetry.space_group_name_H-M   'P 1'
#
loop_
_entity.id
_entity.type
_entity.pdbx_description
1 polymer ?
#
loop_
_entity_poly.entity_id
_entity_poly.type
_entity_poly.pdbx_seq_one_letter_code
_entity_poly.pdbx_strand_id
1 'polypeptide(L)'
;MSPAAYLDRHADDLTGLLRRLVTLPTVNPPGVQYDDITALLTRELRALGLIARRYTLSKAELRRHLPPEQRGYPRYNVLGQLAVRGAKKTVHFNA
;
A
#
# COMPACT_ATOMS: atom_id res chain seq x y z
N MET A 1 -23.97 11.41 -9.38
CA MET A 1 -22.80 11.15 -10.23
C MET A 1 -22.58 9.64 -10.28
N SER A 2 -22.50 9.02 -11.47
CA SER A 2 -22.21 7.58 -11.57
C SER A 2 -20.72 7.30 -11.31
N PRO A 3 -20.36 6.07 -10.90
CA PRO A 3 -18.95 5.68 -10.78
C PRO A 3 -18.16 5.88 -12.08
N ALA A 4 -18.72 5.50 -13.23
CA ALA A 4 -18.08 5.73 -14.53
C ALA A 4 -17.78 7.21 -14.78
N ALA A 5 -18.78 8.08 -14.57
CA ALA A 5 -18.57 9.51 -14.77
C ALA A 5 -17.55 10.09 -13.77
N TYR A 6 -17.47 9.55 -12.54
CA TYR A 6 -16.43 9.93 -11.58
C TYR A 6 -15.04 9.57 -12.14
N LEU A 7 -14.86 8.35 -12.63
CA LEU A 7 -13.60 7.89 -13.20
C LEU A 7 -13.18 8.76 -14.39
N ASP A 8 -14.09 9.08 -15.30
CA ASP A 8 -13.80 9.93 -16.46
C ASP A 8 -13.30 11.32 -16.06
N ARG A 9 -13.89 11.92 -15.01
CA ARG A 9 -13.47 13.23 -14.49
C ARG A 9 -12.12 13.22 -13.78
N HIS A 10 -11.68 12.06 -13.30
CA HIS A 10 -10.45 11.92 -12.52
C HIS A 10 -9.37 11.12 -13.26
N ALA A 11 -9.49 10.95 -14.58
CA ALA A 11 -8.57 10.14 -15.37
C ALA A 11 -7.11 10.60 -15.25
N ASP A 12 -6.87 11.92 -15.24
CA ASP A 12 -5.54 12.49 -15.12
C ASP A 12 -4.93 12.25 -13.72
N ASP A 13 -5.73 12.39 -12.66
CA ASP A 13 -5.29 12.10 -11.28
C ASP A 13 -4.94 10.61 -11.11
N LEU A 14 -5.79 9.73 -11.65
CA LEU A 14 -5.62 8.28 -11.57
C LEU A 14 -4.36 7.82 -12.33
N THR A 15 -4.18 8.30 -13.56
CA THR A 15 -2.98 7.99 -14.35
C THR A 15 -1.72 8.64 -13.76
N GLY A 16 -1.85 9.82 -13.15
CA GLY A 16 -0.78 10.48 -12.41
C GLY A 16 -0.34 9.69 -11.16
N LEU A 17 -1.29 9.15 -10.40
CA LEU A 17 -0.99 8.23 -9.29
C LEU A 17 -0.33 6.94 -9.82
N LEU A 18 -0.87 6.33 -10.87
CA LEU A 18 -0.29 5.13 -11.47
C LEU A 18 1.17 5.37 -11.88
N ARG A 19 1.46 6.50 -12.55
CA ARG A 19 2.83 6.88 -12.95
C ARG A 19 3.75 6.95 -11.73
N ARG A 20 3.32 7.58 -10.63
CA ARG A 20 4.11 7.66 -9.39
C ARG A 20 4.37 6.27 -8.80
N LEU A 21 3.37 5.38 -8.80
CA LEU A 21 3.52 4.02 -8.30
C LEU A 21 4.52 3.20 -9.13
N VAL A 22 4.38 3.19 -10.46
CA VAL A 22 5.24 2.37 -11.35
C VAL A 22 6.66 2.93 -11.51
N THR A 23 6.88 4.19 -11.13
CA THR A 23 8.23 4.80 -11.12
C THR A 23 9.09 4.27 -9.96
N LEU A 24 8.49 3.67 -8.94
CA LEU A 24 9.19 2.99 -7.87
C LEU A 24 9.43 1.51 -8.28
N PRO A 25 10.62 1.12 -8.77
CA PRO A 25 10.97 -0.28 -9.00
C PRO A 25 10.95 -1.12 -7.72
N THR A 26 9.77 -1.63 -7.37
CA THR A 26 9.57 -2.58 -6.27
C THR A 26 10.02 -3.97 -6.69
N VAL A 27 11.32 -4.26 -6.61
CA VAL A 27 11.91 -5.53 -7.06
C VAL A 27 11.81 -6.58 -5.95
N ASN A 28 11.17 -7.71 -6.27
CA ASN A 28 11.05 -8.87 -5.39
C ASN A 28 11.54 -10.14 -6.09
N PRO A 29 12.60 -10.82 -5.58
CA PRO A 29 13.52 -10.46 -4.49
C PRO A 29 14.56 -9.41 -4.91
N PRO A 30 15.23 -8.68 -3.98
CA PRO A 30 15.26 -8.89 -2.53
C PRO A 30 14.25 -8.05 -1.71
N GLY A 31 13.49 -7.14 -2.33
CA GLY A 31 12.61 -6.19 -1.64
C GLY A 31 13.08 -4.73 -1.78
N VAL A 32 13.56 -4.35 -2.96
CA VAL A 32 14.05 -2.99 -3.24
C VAL A 32 12.87 -2.02 -3.26
N GLN A 33 13.04 -0.83 -2.65
CA GLN A 33 12.05 0.25 -2.58
C GLN A 33 10.70 -0.10 -1.93
N TYR A 34 10.65 -1.17 -1.13
CA TYR A 34 9.47 -1.51 -0.35
C TYR A 34 9.14 -0.44 0.72
N ASP A 35 10.15 0.26 1.25
CA ASP A 35 9.92 1.40 2.16
C ASP A 35 9.23 2.56 1.42
N ASP A 36 9.76 2.95 0.26
CA ASP A 36 9.25 4.07 -0.54
C ASP A 36 7.82 3.83 -1.03
N ILE A 37 7.54 2.66 -1.60
CA ILE A 37 6.19 2.34 -2.08
C ILE A 37 5.18 2.30 -0.93
N THR A 38 5.55 1.74 0.22
CA THR A 38 4.62 1.68 1.36
C THR A 38 4.43 3.04 2.03
N ALA A 39 5.44 3.92 2.00
CA ALA A 39 5.31 5.32 2.40
C ALA A 39 4.33 6.07 1.48
N LEU A 40 4.48 5.91 0.16
CA LEU A 40 3.59 6.47 -0.85
C LEU A 40 2.15 6.00 -0.63
N LEU A 41 1.92 4.69 -0.57
CA LEU A 41 0.59 4.10 -0.36
C LEU A 41 -0.07 4.60 0.93
N THR A 42 0.69 4.66 2.03
CA THR A 42 0.17 5.17 3.31
C THR A 42 -0.27 6.62 3.21
N ARG A 43 0.48 7.46 2.49
CA ARG A 43 0.13 8.86 2.27
C ARG A 43 -1.13 9.00 1.43
N GLU A 44 -1.24 8.28 0.31
CA GLU A 44 -2.42 8.35 -0.56
C GLU A 44 -3.68 7.84 0.17
N LEU A 45 -3.59 6.74 0.95
CA LEU A 45 -4.73 6.26 1.75
C LEU A 45 -5.17 7.28 2.81
N ARG A 46 -4.24 7.97 3.47
CA ARG A 46 -4.57 9.05 4.42
C ARG A 46 -5.23 10.24 3.73
N ALA A 47 -4.76 10.60 2.53
CA ALA A 47 -5.36 11.67 1.74
C ALA A 47 -6.82 11.36 1.34
N LEU A 48 -7.15 10.07 1.18
CA LEU A 48 -8.52 9.58 0.96
C LEU A 48 -9.38 9.52 2.24
N GLY A 49 -8.83 9.91 3.40
CA GLY A 49 -9.54 9.91 4.69
C GLY A 49 -9.49 8.60 5.47
N LEU A 50 -8.64 7.64 5.06
CA LEU A 50 -8.48 6.39 5.80
C LEU A 50 -7.48 6.55 6.94
N ILE A 51 -7.72 5.80 8.03
CA ILE A 51 -6.70 5.56 9.05
C ILE A 51 -5.71 4.55 8.46
N ALA A 52 -4.53 5.01 8.06
CA ALA A 52 -3.51 4.15 7.46
C ALA A 52 -2.20 4.07 8.27
N ARG A 53 -1.66 2.86 8.40
CA ARG A 53 -0.43 2.54 9.14
C ARG A 53 0.45 1.57 8.36
N ARG A 54 1.76 1.69 8.56
CA ARG A 54 2.76 0.71 8.10
C ARG A 54 3.14 -0.22 9.24
N TYR A 55 3.30 -1.49 8.93
CA TYR A 55 3.68 -2.55 9.85
C TYR A 55 4.95 -3.22 9.36
N THR A 56 5.94 -3.34 10.23
CA THR A 56 7.16 -4.12 9.99
C THR A 56 7.03 -5.50 10.60
N LEU A 57 7.66 -6.49 9.97
CA LEU A 57 7.91 -7.78 10.62
C LEU A 57 9.06 -7.67 11.62
N SER A 58 8.99 -8.46 12.68
CA SER A 58 10.09 -8.54 13.64
C SER A 58 11.34 -9.17 13.00
N LYS A 59 12.54 -8.83 13.52
CA LYS A 59 13.79 -9.47 13.05
C LYS A 59 13.75 -11.00 13.21
N ALA A 60 13.01 -11.52 14.19
CA ALA A 60 12.85 -12.95 14.41
C ALA A 60 12.02 -13.60 13.28
N GLU A 61 10.90 -12.98 12.89
CA GLU A 61 10.09 -13.45 11.76
C GLU A 61 10.86 -13.38 10.44
N LEU A 62 11.58 -12.29 10.18
CA LEU A 62 12.41 -12.17 8.98
C LEU A 62 13.47 -13.28 8.93
N ARG A 63 14.14 -13.60 10.04
CA ARG A 63 15.12 -14.71 10.09
C ARG A 63 14.47 -16.08 9.87
N ARG A 64 13.27 -16.28 10.41
CA ARG A 64 12.54 -17.55 10.32
C ARG A 64 12.05 -17.85 8.91
N HIS A 65 11.66 -16.82 8.15
CA HIS A 65 10.96 -16.98 6.89
C HIS A 65 11.74 -16.53 5.65
N LEU A 66 12.79 -15.71 5.79
CA LEU A 66 13.56 -15.20 4.65
C LEU A 66 14.98 -15.79 4.56
N PRO A 67 15.48 -16.00 3.33
CA PRO A 67 16.89 -16.29 3.08
C PRO A 67 17.81 -15.20 3.64
N PRO A 68 19.05 -15.52 4.08
CA PRO A 68 19.99 -14.57 4.67
C PRO A 68 20.16 -13.27 3.88
N GLU A 69 20.28 -13.37 2.56
CA GLU A 69 20.47 -12.26 1.63
C GLU A 69 19.28 -11.29 1.56
N GLN A 70 18.09 -11.71 2.01
CA GLN A 70 16.88 -10.87 2.02
C GLN A 70 16.58 -10.26 3.40
N ARG A 71 17.24 -10.72 4.47
CA ARG A 71 16.92 -10.29 5.85
C ARG A 71 17.27 -8.82 6.13
N GLY A 72 18.16 -8.23 5.32
CA GLY A 72 18.50 -6.81 5.38
C GLY A 72 17.47 -5.89 4.74
N TYR A 73 16.49 -6.44 4.01
CA TYR A 73 15.48 -5.68 3.30
C TYR A 73 14.18 -5.66 4.13
N PRO A 74 13.80 -4.51 4.72
CA PRO A 74 12.61 -4.43 5.56
C PRO A 74 11.35 -4.71 4.73
N ARG A 75 10.49 -5.58 5.28
CA ARG A 75 9.18 -5.89 4.70
C ARG A 75 8.12 -5.07 5.43
N TYR A 76 7.49 -4.17 4.70
CA TYR A 76 6.38 -3.36 5.21
C TYR A 76 5.06 -3.88 4.63
N ASN A 77 4.04 -3.98 5.49
CA ASN A 77 2.65 -4.05 5.07
C ASN A 77 1.97 -2.73 5.35
N VAL A 78 1.05 -2.32 4.49
CA VAL A 78 0.20 -1.14 4.69
C VAL A 78 -1.21 -1.61 4.99
N LEU A 79 -1.79 -1.12 6.09
CA LEU A 79 -3.20 -1.33 6.39
C LEU A 79 -3.88 0.03 6.44
N GLY A 80 -4.85 0.24 5.55
CA GLY A 80 -5.76 1.37 5.57
C GLY A 80 -7.16 0.91 5.97
N GLN A 81 -7.80 1.66 6.87
CA GLN A 81 -9.17 1.39 7.28
C GLN A 81 -10.03 2.64 7.14
N LEU A 82 -11.13 2.52 6.39
CA LEU A 82 -12.23 3.47 6.43
C LEU A 82 -13.23 2.99 7.49
N ALA A 83 -13.23 3.64 8.66
CA ALA A 83 -14.13 3.28 9.73
C ALA A 83 -15.53 3.86 9.48
N VAL A 84 -16.49 3.01 9.11
CA VAL A 84 -17.89 3.40 8.87
C VAL A 84 -18.75 2.93 10.04
N ARG A 85 -19.27 3.89 10.82
CA ARG A 85 -20.14 3.60 11.98
C ARG A 85 -21.39 2.83 11.53
N GLY A 86 -21.67 1.71 12.21
CA GLY A 86 -22.86 0.90 11.94
C GLY A 86 -22.77 0.01 10.69
N ALA A 87 -21.59 -0.10 10.05
CA ALA A 87 -21.40 -1.04 8.95
C ALA A 87 -21.63 -2.48 9.42
N LYS A 88 -22.52 -3.20 8.71
CA LYS A 88 -22.85 -4.61 8.99
C LYS A 88 -21.94 -5.61 8.28
N LYS A 89 -21.15 -5.14 7.31
CA LYS A 89 -20.22 -5.93 6.50
C LYS A 89 -18.94 -5.14 6.29
N THR A 90 -17.84 -5.86 6.15
CA THR A 90 -16.51 -5.30 5.83
C THR A 90 -16.05 -5.86 4.50
N VAL A 91 -15.54 -4.99 3.63
CA VAL A 91 -14.86 -5.39 2.39
C VAL A 91 -13.37 -5.18 2.61
N HIS A 92 -12.57 -6.22 2.35
CA HIS A 92 -11.11 -6.16 2.42
C HIS A 92 -10.53 -6.27 1.02
N PHE A 93 -9.80 -5.24 0.60
CA PHE A 93 -8.98 -5.26 -0.60
C PHE A 93 -7.56 -5.65 -0.19
N ASN A 94 -7.01 -6.69 -0.83
CA ASN A 94 -5.64 -7.14 -0.62
C ASN A 94 -4.91 -7.18 -1.96
N ALA A 95 -3.63 -6.78 -1.97
CA ALA A 95 -2.77 -6.73 -3.15
C ALA A 95 -1.33 -7.10 -2.77
#